data_AF-K1V436-F1
#
_entry.id   AF-K1V436-F1
#
_cell.length_a   1.000
_cell.length_b   1.000
_cell.length_c   1.000
_cell.angle_alpha   90.00
_cell.angle_beta   90.00
_cell.angle_gamma   90.00
#
_symmetry.space_group_name_H-M   'P 1'
#
loop_
_entity.id
_entity.type
_entity.pdbx_description
1 polymer ?
#
loop_
_entity_poly.entity_id
_entity_poly.type
_entity_poly.pdbx_seq_one_letter_code
_entity_poly.pdbx_strand_id
1 'polypeptide(L)' 'MDWNDQKYCEIWRHEWEVIQNRYLEANDRPERVDLRSYARQGLDIVPLSMRERLSGRWKSVVSRRISET' A
#
# COMPACT_ATOMS: atom_id res chain seq x y z
N MET A 1 -11.40 29.07 7.42
CA MET A 1 -10.29 28.24 6.90
C MET A 1 -10.55 26.82 7.39
N ASP A 2 -10.97 25.96 6.50
CA ASP A 2 -11.51 24.61 6.77
C ASP A 2 -10.50 23.49 6.47
N TRP A 3 -9.25 23.87 6.21
CA TRP A 3 -8.12 23.00 5.88
C TRP A 3 -7.84 21.89 6.92
N ASN A 4 -8.15 22.13 8.20
CA ASN A 4 -7.92 21.14 9.26
C ASN A 4 -9.13 20.22 9.52
N ASP A 5 -10.21 20.35 8.74
CA ASP A 5 -11.34 19.45 8.86
C ASP A 5 -10.96 18.06 8.31
N GLN A 6 -11.06 17.06 9.18
CA GLN A 6 -10.66 15.68 8.88
C GLN A 6 -11.40 15.10 7.66
N LYS A 7 -12.60 15.61 7.32
CA LYS A 7 -13.33 15.19 6.13
C LYS A 7 -12.55 15.45 4.83
N TYR A 8 -11.71 16.48 4.79
CA TYR A 8 -10.90 16.80 3.61
C TYR A 8 -9.66 15.91 3.48
N CYS A 9 -9.20 15.28 4.57
CA CYS A 9 -8.05 14.38 4.49
C CYS A 9 -8.30 13.20 3.55
N GLU A 10 -9.51 12.63 3.56
CA GLU A 10 -9.85 11.51 2.67
C GLU A 10 -10.04 11.98 1.23
N ILE A 11 -10.66 13.15 1.04
CA ILE A 11 -10.83 13.77 -0.28
C ILE A 11 -9.46 14.02 -0.92
N TRP A 12 -8.53 14.66 -0.21
CA TRP A 12 -7.21 14.96 -0.76
C TRP A 12 -6.38 13.71 -1.05
N ARG A 13 -6.48 12.66 -0.24
CA ARG A 13 -5.82 11.38 -0.53
C ARG A 13 -6.35 10.78 -1.82
N HIS A 14 -7.67 10.81 -2.04
CA HIS A 14 -8.26 10.29 -3.27
C HIS A 14 -7.90 11.14 -4.50
N GLU A 15 -8.02 12.45 -4.40
CA GLU A 15 -7.66 13.36 -5.51
C GLU A 15 -6.20 13.22 -5.92
N TRP A 16 -5.29 13.10 -4.94
CA TRP A 16 -3.88 12.84 -5.21
C TRP A 16 -3.66 11.48 -5.89
N GLU A 17 -4.43 10.46 -5.50
CA GLU A 17 -4.41 9.15 -6.12
C GLU A 17 -4.82 9.17 -7.60
N VAL A 18 -5.89 9.89 -7.91
CA VAL A 18 -6.37 10.07 -9.28
C VAL A 18 -5.32 10.76 -10.14
N ILE A 19 -4.73 11.85 -9.65
CA ILE A 19 -3.75 12.63 -10.40
C ILE A 19 -2.48 11.81 -10.68
N GLN A 20 -1.90 11.15 -9.68
CA GLN A 20 -0.65 10.41 -9.89
C GLN A 20 -0.84 9.25 -10.89
N ASN A 21 -1.96 8.53 -10.80
CA ASN A 21 -2.24 7.38 -11.65
C ASN A 21 -2.47 7.82 -13.10
N ARG A 22 -3.12 8.98 -13.31
CA ARG A 22 -3.24 9.59 -14.64
C ARG A 22 -1.87 9.89 -15.26
N TYR A 23 -0.92 10.40 -14.49
CA TYR A 23 0.43 10.65 -14.98
C TYR A 23 1.22 9.36 -15.22
N LEU A 24 1.06 8.33 -14.37
CA LEU A 24 1.66 7.02 -14.61
C LEU A 24 1.13 6.40 -15.92
N GLU A 25 -0.18 6.47 -16.14
CA GLU A 25 -0.81 6.02 -17.38
C GLU A 25 -0.30 6.79 -18.60
N ALA A 26 -0.20 8.12 -18.50
CA ALA A 26 0.33 8.96 -19.58
C ALA A 26 1.80 8.70 -19.93
N ASN A 27 2.55 8.02 -19.05
CA ASN A 27 3.95 7.64 -19.26
C ASN A 27 4.10 6.13 -19.52
N ASP A 28 3.03 5.43 -19.90
CA ASP A 28 3.01 3.99 -20.17
C ASP A 28 3.56 3.13 -19.02
N ARG A 29 3.41 3.62 -17.78
CA ARG A 29 3.81 2.89 -16.57
C ARG A 29 2.69 1.95 -16.15
N PRO A 30 2.97 0.63 -15.98
CA PRO A 30 1.96 -0.30 -15.50
C PRO A 30 1.65 -0.13 -14.01
N GLU A 31 2.51 0.57 -13.26
CA GLU A 31 2.32 0.79 -11.83
C GLU A 31 1.09 1.65 -11.54
N ARG A 32 0.36 1.32 -10.47
CA ARG A 32 -0.75 2.10 -9.93
C ARG A 32 -0.58 2.20 -8.42
N VAL A 33 -0.98 3.34 -7.88
CA VAL A 33 -0.91 3.64 -6.46
C VAL A 33 -2.32 3.69 -5.92
N ASP A 34 -2.52 3.07 -4.76
CA ASP A 34 -3.74 3.14 -3.96
C ASP A 34 -3.35 3.64 -2.57
N LEU A 35 -3.90 4.79 -2.18
CA LEU A 35 -3.56 5.46 -0.93
C LEU A 35 -4.54 5.12 0.18
N ARG A 36 -5.42 4.15 0.02
CA ARG A 36 -6.18 3.58 1.14
C ARG A 36 -5.25 2.72 2.01
N SER A 37 -5.64 2.45 3.24
CA SER A 37 -4.91 1.45 4.04
C SER A 37 -5.12 0.06 3.46
N TYR A 38 -4.16 -0.86 3.65
CA TYR A 38 -4.29 -2.25 3.18
C TYR A 38 -5.59 -2.91 3.65
N ALA A 39 -6.00 -2.68 4.90
CA ALA A 39 -7.29 -3.15 5.41
C ALA A 39 -8.49 -2.66 4.58
N ARG A 40 -8.47 -1.39 4.14
CA ARG A 40 -9.53 -0.81 3.27
C ARG A 40 -9.41 -1.24 1.80
N GLN A 41 -8.25 -1.77 1.40
CA GLN A 41 -8.05 -2.43 0.11
C GLN A 41 -8.43 -3.92 0.16
N GLY A 42 -8.75 -4.47 1.34
CA GLY A 42 -9.00 -5.90 1.54
C GLY A 42 -7.74 -6.75 1.54
N LEU A 43 -6.56 -6.14 1.73
CA LEU A 43 -5.27 -6.81 1.77
C LEU A 43 -4.87 -7.12 3.21
N ASP A 44 -4.67 -8.40 3.52
CA ASP A 44 -4.09 -8.85 4.79
C ASP A 44 -2.55 -8.93 4.67
N ILE A 45 -1.94 -7.76 4.52
CA ILE A 45 -0.49 -7.61 4.37
C ILE A 45 0.04 -6.82 5.56
N VAL A 46 0.92 -7.46 6.34
CA VAL A 46 1.72 -6.74 7.32
C VAL A 46 2.82 -5.98 6.57
N PRO A 47 2.91 -4.64 6.70
CA PRO A 47 3.98 -3.88 6.09
C PRO A 47 5.32 -4.40 6.61
N LEU A 48 6.12 -5.02 5.74
CA LEU A 48 7.46 -5.45 6.09
C LEU A 48 8.27 -4.21 6.46
N SER A 49 8.82 -4.20 7.68
CA SER A 49 9.74 -3.13 8.04
C SER A 49 10.95 -3.18 7.10
N MET A 50 11.47 -2.01 6.67
CA MET A 50 12.66 -1.92 5.82
C MET A 50 13.85 -2.72 6.39
N ARG A 51 13.91 -2.83 7.72
CA ARG A 51 14.90 -3.61 8.47
C ARG A 51 14.78 -5.12 8.23
N GLU A 52 13.57 -5.65 8.10
CA GLU A 52 13.34 -7.06 7.81
C GLU A 52 13.65 -7.41 6.35
N ARG A 53 13.38 -6.49 5.42
CA ARG A 53 13.67 -6.67 3.98
C ARG A 53 15.14 -6.92 3.69
N LEU A 54 16.05 -6.27 4.42
CA LEU A 54 17.50 -6.46 4.28
C LEU A 54 18.03 -7.67 5.05
N SER A 55 17.29 -8.16 6.05
CA SER A 55 17.74 -9.24 6.93
C SER A 55 17.64 -10.65 6.30
N GLY A 56 16.97 -10.80 5.15
CA GLY A 56 16.76 -12.10 4.49
C GLY A 56 15.93 -13.11 5.32
N ARG A 57 15.50 -12.73 6.53
CA ARG A 57 14.91 -13.59 7.56
C ARG A 57 13.55 -14.17 7.19
N TRP A 58 12.87 -13.59 6.21
CA TRP A 58 11.51 -13.97 5.82
C TRP A 58 11.42 -15.19 4.88
N LYS A 59 12.52 -15.67 4.27
CA LYS A 59 12.48 -16.94 3.52
C LYS A 59 12.15 -18.14 4.41
N SER A 60 12.40 -18.06 5.73
CA SER A 60 12.15 -19.17 6.66
C SER A 60 10.78 -19.13 7.36
N VAL A 61 10.18 -17.94 7.51
CA VAL A 61 8.91 -17.78 8.26
C VAL A 61 7.70 -18.24 7.43
N VAL A 62 7.70 -17.99 6.12
CA VAL A 62 6.62 -18.46 5.22
C VAL A 62 6.71 -19.97 4.96
N SER A 63 7.89 -20.59 5.16
CA SER A 63 8.11 -22.00 4.85
C SER A 63 7.66 -23.00 5.94
N ARG A 64 7.07 -22.55 7.06
CA ARG A 64 6.68 -23.44 8.17
C ARG A 64 5.18 -23.44 8.48
N ARG A 65 4.34 -23.42 7.44
CA ARG A 65 2.91 -23.72 7.61
C ARG A 65 2.26 -24.35 6.38
N ILE A 66 2.89 -25.37 5.81
CA ILE A 66 2.20 -26.37 4.96
C ILE A 66 2.87 -27.73 5.17
N SER A 67 2.83 -28.26 6.39
CA SER A 67 3.19 -29.66 6.66
C SER A 67 2.66 -30.10 8.03
N GLU A 68 1.36 -29.94 8.26
CA GLU A 68 0.62 -30.68 9.28
C GLU A 68 -0.75 -31.03 8.68
N THR A 69 -0.82 -32.24 8.12
CA THR A 69 -2.04 -32.99 7.77
C THR A 69 -2.10 -34.17 8.71
#